data_AF-A0A2E8U4G5-F1
#
_entry.id   AF-A0A2E8U4G5-F1
#
_cell.length_a   1.000
_cell.length_b   1.000
_cell.length_c   1.000
_cell.angle_alpha   90.00
_cell.angle_beta   90.00
_cell.angle_gamma   90.00
#
_symmetry.space_group_name_H-M   'P 1'
#
loop_
_entity.id
_entity.type
_entity.pdbx_description
1 polymer ?
#
loop_
_entity_poly.entity_id
_entity_poly.type
_entity_poly.pdbx_seq_one_letter_code
_entity_poly.pdbx_strand_id
1 'polypeptide(L)'
;MSQSVSLVLAGNRSLAYLLGFAVLTAAFGGAYSGLGINEMRDWVLQVFGLTFIGFLTALVFVLIFSWVRMRDKLIPSSERLLWTVTGQHAAGGISTLALTYTLLGISLGISTLAEQQLTPDTVQQIIKDLTRHFSMAFMTTVVGLPIAASGHALISITARQMDIRTNSARLEE
;
A
#
# COMPACT_ATOMS: atom_id res chain seq x y z
N MET A 1 3.96 -10.32 31.57
CA MET A 1 3.88 -8.84 31.38
C MET A 1 4.69 -8.31 30.18
N SER A 2 5.29 -9.17 29.32
CA SER A 2 6.21 -8.76 28.25
C SER A 2 5.60 -8.65 26.83
N GLN A 3 4.55 -9.40 26.50
CA GLN A 3 3.97 -9.43 25.14
C GLN A 3 3.13 -8.18 24.78
N SER A 4 2.33 -7.66 25.71
CA SER A 4 1.46 -6.50 25.44
C SER A 4 2.28 -5.22 25.22
N VAL A 5 3.38 -5.08 25.96
CA VAL A 5 4.32 -3.97 25.81
C VAL A 5 5.05 -4.05 24.47
N SER A 6 5.49 -5.24 24.04
CA SER A 6 6.12 -5.40 22.72
C SER A 6 5.16 -5.15 21.55
N LEU A 7 3.87 -5.49 21.68
CA LEU A 7 2.83 -5.12 20.71
C LEU A 7 2.70 -3.61 20.56
N VAL A 8 2.60 -2.89 21.67
CA VAL A 8 2.46 -1.43 21.68
C VAL A 8 3.71 -0.75 21.11
N LEU A 9 4.91 -1.22 21.47
CA LEU A 9 6.15 -0.69 20.90
C LEU A 9 6.30 -0.97 19.40
N ALA A 10 5.95 -2.18 18.96
CA ALA A 10 5.96 -2.51 17.53
C ALA A 10 4.97 -1.63 16.77
N GLY A 11 3.76 -1.45 17.30
CA GLY A 11 2.74 -0.56 16.74
C GLY A 11 3.25 0.87 16.58
N ASN A 12 3.83 1.44 17.64
CA ASN A 12 4.36 2.81 17.60
C ASN A 12 5.50 2.97 16.57
N ARG A 13 6.42 2.00 16.48
CA ARG A 13 7.49 2.03 15.48
C ARG A 13 6.97 1.93 14.06
N SER A 14 6.02 1.03 13.80
CA SER A 14 5.40 0.88 12.48
C SER A 14 4.65 2.13 12.08
N LEU A 15 3.93 2.75 13.03
CA LEU A 15 3.22 4.00 12.82
C LEU A 15 4.18 5.16 12.55
N ALA A 16 5.29 5.25 13.28
CA ALA A 16 6.35 6.22 13.03
C ALA A 16 6.98 6.06 11.64
N TYR A 17 7.24 4.83 11.18
CA TYR A 17 7.74 4.58 9.83
C TYR A 17 6.72 4.96 8.75
N LEU A 18 5.45 4.62 8.95
CA LEU A 18 4.39 4.96 8.01
C LEU A 18 4.22 6.47 7.89
N LEU A 19 4.09 7.17 9.02
CA LEU A 19 3.98 8.63 9.04
C LEU A 19 5.24 9.31 8.49
N GLY A 20 6.43 8.83 8.86
CA GLY A 20 7.70 9.35 8.36
C GLY A 20 7.81 9.21 6.84
N PHE A 21 7.48 8.04 6.29
CA PHE A 21 7.47 7.82 4.85
C PHE A 21 6.42 8.70 4.14
N ALA A 22 5.24 8.85 4.73
CA ALA A 22 4.19 9.72 4.19
C ALA A 22 4.65 11.20 4.14
N VAL A 23 5.26 11.69 5.21
CA VAL A 23 5.80 13.07 5.28
C VAL A 23 6.92 13.28 4.27
N LEU A 24 7.86 12.34 4.14
CA LEU A 24 8.93 12.43 3.16
C LEU A 24 8.41 12.45 1.73
N THR A 25 7.42 11.61 1.42
CA THR A 25 6.79 11.57 0.09
C THR A 25 6.05 12.87 -0.20
N ALA A 26 5.31 13.42 0.77
CA ALA A 26 4.63 14.70 0.63
C ALA A 26 5.60 15.87 0.46
N ALA A 27 6.69 15.89 1.24
CA ALA A 27 7.73 16.91 1.14
C ALA A 27 8.43 16.88 -0.23
N PHE A 28 8.80 15.69 -0.71
CA PHE A 28 9.41 15.53 -2.03
C PHE A 28 8.46 15.92 -3.16
N GLY A 29 7.19 15.51 -3.05
CA GLY A 29 6.14 15.90 -3.99
C GLY A 29 5.94 17.41 -4.03
N GLY A 30 5.83 18.07 -2.88
CA GLY A 30 5.65 19.53 -2.80
C GLY A 30 6.84 20.29 -3.36
N ALA A 31 8.06 19.84 -3.07
CA ALA A 31 9.29 20.46 -3.57
C ALA A 31 9.41 20.39 -5.11
N TYR A 32 8.96 19.29 -5.74
CA TYR A 32 9.10 19.09 -7.18
C TYR A 32 7.92 19.62 -8.01
N SER A 33 6.69 19.51 -7.48
CA SER A 33 5.48 19.92 -8.20
C SER A 33 5.18 21.41 -8.10
N GLY A 34 5.70 22.10 -7.08
CA GLY A 34 5.36 23.49 -6.78
C GLY A 34 3.91 23.70 -6.31
N LEU A 35 3.14 22.62 -6.15
CA LEU A 35 1.75 22.67 -5.68
C LEU A 35 1.69 22.92 -4.18
N GLY A 36 0.66 23.66 -3.75
CA GLY A 36 0.34 23.76 -2.32
C GLY A 36 -0.07 22.40 -1.74
N ILE A 37 0.13 22.21 -0.42
CA ILE A 37 -0.24 20.95 0.26
C ILE A 37 -1.72 20.59 0.08
N ASN A 38 -2.60 21.59 0.03
CA ASN A 38 -4.04 21.41 -0.17
C ASN A 38 -4.37 20.96 -1.60
N GLU A 39 -3.73 21.57 -2.60
CA GLU A 39 -3.91 21.18 -4.01
C GLU A 39 -3.42 19.76 -4.26
N MET A 40 -2.29 19.38 -3.66
CA MET A 40 -1.77 18.02 -3.74
C MET A 40 -2.73 17.02 -3.10
N ARG A 41 -3.27 17.34 -1.92
CA ARG A 41 -4.27 16.50 -1.25
C ARG A 41 -5.50 16.30 -2.15
N ASP A 42 -6.03 17.38 -2.71
CA ASP A 42 -7.23 17.32 -3.54
C ASP A 42 -6.98 16.51 -4.81
N TRP A 43 -5.81 16.66 -5.43
CA TRP A 43 -5.38 15.82 -6.56
C TRP A 43 -5.30 14.34 -6.18
N VAL A 44 -4.66 13.99 -5.05
CA VAL A 44 -4.55 12.60 -4.59
C VAL A 44 -5.94 12.00 -4.33
N LEU A 45 -6.82 12.74 -3.65
CA LEU A 45 -8.18 12.28 -3.35
C LEU A 45 -9.02 12.13 -4.64
N GLN A 46 -8.82 13.02 -5.61
CA GLN A 46 -9.50 12.97 -6.90
C GLN A 46 -9.02 11.81 -7.78
N VAL A 47 -7.73 11.52 -7.78
CA VAL A 47 -7.11 10.48 -8.62
C VAL A 47 -7.30 9.09 -8.02
N PHE A 48 -7.00 8.89 -6.75
CA PHE A 48 -7.03 7.56 -6.13
C PHE A 48 -8.38 7.21 -5.51
N GLY A 49 -9.14 8.20 -5.05
CA GLY A 49 -10.35 7.99 -4.26
C GLY A 49 -10.04 7.70 -2.79
N LEU A 50 -10.91 8.21 -1.91
CA LEU A 50 -10.74 8.11 -0.46
C LEU A 50 -10.71 6.66 0.04
N THR A 51 -11.58 5.81 -0.51
CA THR A 51 -11.73 4.41 -0.07
C THR A 51 -10.50 3.56 -0.42
N PHE A 52 -9.94 3.74 -1.61
CA PHE A 52 -8.70 3.07 -2.01
C PHE A 52 -7.55 3.44 -1.07
N ILE A 53 -7.36 4.74 -0.81
CA ILE A 53 -6.31 5.23 0.08
C ILE A 53 -6.49 4.64 1.48
N GLY A 54 -7.73 4.59 1.99
CA GLY A 54 -8.04 4.00 3.30
C GLY A 54 -7.61 2.53 3.40
N PHE A 55 -8.06 1.70 2.45
CA PHE A 55 -7.69 0.27 2.44
C PHE A 55 -6.20 0.05 2.19
N LEU A 56 -5.59 0.82 1.28
CA LEU A 56 -4.16 0.73 0.98
C LEU A 56 -3.34 1.07 2.23
N THR A 57 -3.69 2.14 2.93
CA THR A 57 -3.02 2.56 4.17
C THR A 57 -3.12 1.48 5.25
N ALA A 58 -4.30 0.88 5.42
CA ALA A 58 -4.50 -0.21 6.38
C ALA A 58 -3.63 -1.42 6.05
N LEU A 59 -3.58 -1.84 4.77
CA LEU A 59 -2.76 -2.98 4.34
C LEU A 59 -1.25 -2.69 4.45
N VAL A 60 -0.82 -1.49 4.07
CA VAL A 60 0.58 -1.06 4.23
C VAL A 60 0.96 -1.03 5.71
N PHE A 61 0.06 -0.56 6.59
CA PHE A 61 0.28 -0.61 8.03
C PHE A 61 0.47 -2.05 8.53
N VAL A 62 -0.40 -3.00 8.13
CA VAL A 62 -0.25 -4.42 8.49
C VAL A 62 1.08 -4.97 7.98
N LEU A 63 1.46 -4.66 6.74
CA LEU A 63 2.75 -5.08 6.15
C LEU A 63 3.95 -4.59 6.99
N ILE A 64 3.99 -3.29 7.31
CA ILE A 64 5.07 -2.70 8.12
C ILE A 64 5.04 -3.26 9.54
N PHE A 65 3.84 -3.46 10.11
CA PHE A 65 3.67 -4.06 11.44
C PHE A 65 4.23 -5.48 11.49
N SER A 66 3.87 -6.33 10.53
CA SER A 66 4.43 -7.68 10.39
C SER A 66 5.95 -7.66 10.22
N TRP A 67 6.48 -6.70 9.45
CA TRP A 67 7.93 -6.55 9.25
C TRP A 67 8.68 -6.12 10.53
N VAL A 68 8.11 -5.21 11.33
CA VAL A 68 8.70 -4.83 12.62
C VAL A 68 8.63 -6.00 13.60
N ARG A 69 7.49 -6.70 13.65
CA ARG A 69 7.28 -7.86 14.53
C ARG A 69 8.23 -9.01 14.22
N MET A 70 8.46 -9.34 12.95
CA MET A 70 9.38 -10.44 12.61
C MET A 70 10.82 -10.15 13.07
N ARG A 71 11.23 -8.88 13.13
CA ARG A 71 12.58 -8.46 13.56
C ARG A 71 12.76 -8.44 15.07
N ASP A 72 11.69 -8.62 15.84
CA ASP A 72 11.79 -8.66 17.28
C ASP A 72 12.49 -9.95 17.73
N LYS A 73 13.59 -9.78 18.48
CA LYS A 73 14.42 -10.89 18.98
C LYS A 73 13.74 -11.65 20.12
N LEU A 74 12.75 -11.03 20.77
CA LEU A 74 12.04 -11.61 21.92
C LEU A 74 10.98 -12.63 21.52
N ILE A 75 10.72 -12.81 20.23
CA ILE A 75 9.64 -13.65 19.72
C ILE A 75 10.19 -15.03 19.29
N PRO A 76 9.55 -16.14 19.71
CA PRO A 76 9.95 -17.48 19.30
C PRO A 76 9.82 -17.68 17.78
N SER A 77 10.63 -18.58 17.23
CA SER A 77 10.72 -18.82 15.78
C SER A 77 9.37 -19.21 15.14
N SER A 78 8.47 -19.88 15.87
CA SER A 78 7.13 -20.24 15.40
C SER A 78 6.22 -19.03 15.21
N GLU A 79 6.20 -18.10 16.17
CA GLU A 79 5.45 -16.84 16.05
C GLU A 79 6.03 -15.96 14.93
N ARG A 80 7.35 -15.97 14.72
CA ARG A 80 7.99 -15.23 13.62
C ARG A 80 7.50 -15.70 12.25
N LEU A 81 7.30 -17.01 12.08
CA LEU A 81 6.75 -17.57 10.83
C LEU A 81 5.32 -17.06 10.58
N LEU A 82 4.49 -16.96 11.62
CA LEU A 82 3.15 -16.38 11.50
C LEU A 82 3.22 -14.94 10.97
N TRP A 83 4.09 -14.09 11.53
CA TRP A 83 4.25 -12.71 11.07
C TRP A 83 4.78 -12.61 9.64
N THR A 84 5.65 -13.52 9.20
CA THR A 84 6.08 -13.61 7.79
C THR A 84 4.91 -13.92 6.88
N VAL A 85 4.08 -14.91 7.22
CA VAL A 85 2.90 -15.30 6.44
C VAL A 85 1.88 -14.15 6.41
N THR A 86 1.62 -13.49 7.55
CA THR A 86 0.77 -12.30 7.60
C THR A 86 1.28 -11.17 6.71
N GLY A 87 2.59 -10.90 6.73
CA GLY A 87 3.21 -9.89 5.87
C GLY A 87 3.08 -10.22 4.38
N GLN A 88 3.23 -11.49 4.00
CA GLN A 88 3.02 -11.92 2.61
C GLN A 88 1.55 -11.79 2.18
N HIS A 89 0.60 -12.11 3.05
CA HIS A 89 -0.82 -11.90 2.77
C HIS A 89 -1.19 -10.42 2.70
N ALA A 90 -0.57 -9.56 3.50
CA ALA A 90 -0.76 -8.11 3.40
C ALA A 90 -0.26 -7.58 2.04
N ALA A 91 0.94 -8.00 1.60
CA ALA A 91 1.47 -7.65 0.28
C ALA A 91 0.57 -8.16 -0.86
N GLY A 92 0.10 -9.41 -0.78
CA GLY A 92 -0.86 -9.96 -1.74
C GLY A 92 -2.19 -9.19 -1.73
N GLY A 93 -2.67 -8.79 -0.54
CA GLY A 93 -3.86 -7.95 -0.38
C GLY A 93 -3.72 -6.60 -1.07
N ILE A 94 -2.54 -5.97 -1.04
CA ILE A 94 -2.28 -4.72 -1.77
C ILE A 94 -2.41 -4.93 -3.27
N SER A 95 -1.87 -6.03 -3.81
CA SER A 95 -2.02 -6.38 -5.23
C SER A 95 -3.48 -6.60 -5.61
N THR A 96 -4.22 -7.35 -4.80
CA THR A 96 -5.66 -7.59 -5.02
C THR A 96 -6.45 -6.30 -4.98
N LEU A 97 -6.21 -5.44 -3.98
CA LEU A 97 -6.88 -4.15 -3.86
C LEU A 97 -6.64 -3.27 -5.10
N ALA A 98 -5.40 -3.21 -5.58
CA ALA A 98 -5.02 -2.48 -6.78
C ALA A 98 -5.83 -2.96 -7.99
N LEU A 99 -5.84 -4.28 -8.24
CA LEU A 99 -6.59 -4.89 -9.33
C LEU A 99 -8.10 -4.66 -9.21
N THR A 100 -8.67 -4.80 -8.00
CA THR A 100 -10.10 -4.55 -7.75
C THR A 100 -10.48 -3.12 -8.11
N TYR A 101 -9.70 -2.12 -7.70
CA TYR A 101 -9.98 -0.73 -8.02
C TYR A 101 -9.74 -0.38 -9.48
N THR A 102 -8.79 -1.05 -10.15
CA THR A 102 -8.64 -0.94 -11.61
C THR A 102 -9.88 -1.46 -12.33
N LEU A 103 -10.37 -2.64 -11.95
CA LEU A 103 -11.60 -3.19 -12.53
C LEU A 103 -12.82 -2.32 -12.22
N LEU A 104 -12.90 -1.77 -11.00
CA LEU A 104 -13.95 -0.83 -10.61
C LEU A 104 -13.92 0.43 -11.48
N GLY A 105 -12.75 1.07 -11.63
CA GLY A 105 -12.62 2.28 -12.43
C GLY A 105 -12.93 2.04 -13.91
N ILE A 106 -12.50 0.90 -14.48
CA ILE A 106 -12.87 0.53 -15.85
C ILE A 106 -14.38 0.29 -15.97
N SER A 107 -14.98 -0.43 -15.02
CA SER A 107 -16.43 -0.71 -15.01
C SER A 107 -17.26 0.57 -14.94
N LEU A 108 -16.89 1.50 -14.04
CA LEU A 108 -17.53 2.82 -13.96
C LEU A 108 -17.36 3.60 -15.27
N GLY A 109 -16.16 3.59 -15.86
CA GLY A 109 -15.90 4.23 -17.15
C GLY A 109 -16.82 3.67 -18.26
N ILE A 110 -16.96 2.35 -18.36
CA ILE A 110 -17.86 1.73 -19.35
C ILE A 110 -19.33 2.07 -19.06
N SER A 111 -19.75 2.12 -17.78
CA SER A 111 -21.11 2.53 -17.40
C SER A 111 -21.45 3.93 -17.92
N THR A 112 -20.50 4.88 -17.83
CA THR A 112 -20.72 6.25 -18.33
C THR A 112 -20.98 6.30 -19.84
N LEU A 113 -20.37 5.40 -20.62
CA LEU A 113 -20.62 5.26 -22.06
C LEU A 113 -21.98 4.65 -22.37
N ALA A 114 -22.49 3.77 -21.50
CA ALA A 114 -23.77 3.09 -21.71
C ALA A 114 -24.98 3.99 -21.44
N GLU A 115 -24.84 4.99 -20.55
CA GLU A 115 -25.94 5.84 -20.08
C GLU A 115 -26.10 7.16 -20.87
N GLN A 116 -25.09 7.59 -21.64
CA GLN A 116 -25.10 8.89 -22.31
C GLN A 116 -25.32 8.77 -23.83
N GLN A 117 -26.17 9.64 -24.38
CA GLN A 117 -26.30 9.78 -25.84
C GLN A 117 -25.06 10.50 -26.39
N LEU A 118 -24.37 9.83 -27.31
CA LEU A 118 -23.20 10.37 -28.00
C LEU A 118 -23.65 11.40 -29.06
N THR A 119 -23.70 12.68 -28.68
CA THR A 119 -23.96 13.80 -29.59
C THR A 119 -22.72 14.70 -29.65
N PRO A 120 -22.54 15.51 -30.72
CA PRO A 120 -21.40 16.42 -30.82
C PRO A 120 -21.23 17.35 -29.61
N ASP A 121 -22.32 17.68 -28.93
CA ASP A 121 -22.32 18.57 -27.76
C ASP A 121 -21.91 17.84 -26.45
N THR A 122 -22.14 16.53 -26.34
CA THR A 122 -21.86 15.75 -25.10
C THR A 122 -20.52 15.01 -25.12
N VAL A 123 -19.97 14.74 -26.31
CA VAL A 123 -18.74 13.93 -26.48
C VAL A 123 -17.56 14.46 -25.66
N GLN A 124 -17.37 15.78 -25.61
CA GLN A 124 -16.23 16.36 -24.90
C GLN A 124 -16.31 16.15 -23.38
N GLN A 125 -17.53 16.22 -22.83
CA GLN A 125 -17.78 15.93 -21.42
C GLN A 125 -17.61 14.43 -21.12
N ILE A 126 -18.14 13.55 -21.98
CA ILE A 126 -17.99 12.10 -21.87
C ILE A 126 -16.50 11.70 -21.84
N ILE A 127 -15.68 12.26 -22.74
CA ILE A 127 -14.24 11.96 -22.78
C ILE A 127 -13.56 12.38 -21.48
N LYS A 128 -13.93 13.54 -20.92
CA LYS A 128 -13.35 14.03 -19.66
C LYS A 128 -13.71 13.11 -18.49
N ASP A 129 -14.96 12.67 -18.40
CA ASP A 129 -15.44 11.78 -17.34
C ASP A 129 -14.82 10.37 -17.48
N LEU A 130 -14.76 9.84 -18.69
CA LEU A 130 -14.08 8.58 -19.00
C LEU A 130 -12.60 8.62 -18.63
N THR A 131 -11.92 9.72 -18.98
CA THR A 131 -10.51 9.93 -18.63
C THR A 131 -10.30 9.92 -17.12
N ARG A 132 -11.24 10.48 -16.34
CA ARG A 132 -11.16 10.46 -14.87
C ARG A 132 -11.28 9.05 -14.29
N HIS A 133 -12.25 8.27 -14.78
CA HIS A 133 -12.44 6.88 -14.34
C HIS A 133 -11.25 5.98 -14.70
N PHE A 134 -10.73 6.12 -15.92
CA PHE A 134 -9.56 5.38 -16.37
C PHE A 134 -8.28 5.85 -15.68
N SER A 135 -8.10 7.14 -15.47
CA SER A 135 -6.95 7.66 -14.71
C SER A 135 -6.92 7.07 -13.30
N MET A 136 -8.06 7.03 -12.60
CA MET A 136 -8.16 6.33 -11.31
C MET A 136 -7.78 4.85 -11.45
N ALA A 137 -8.37 4.15 -12.41
CA ALA A 137 -8.13 2.73 -12.63
C ALA A 137 -6.65 2.39 -12.86
N PHE A 138 -5.96 3.19 -13.68
CA PHE A 138 -4.55 2.95 -14.00
C PHE A 138 -3.64 3.39 -12.86
N MET A 139 -3.92 4.52 -12.20
CA MET A 139 -3.06 5.02 -11.12
C MET A 139 -3.05 4.10 -9.89
N THR A 140 -4.18 3.45 -9.57
CA THR A 140 -4.25 2.49 -8.45
C THR A 140 -3.36 1.27 -8.67
N THR A 141 -3.20 0.78 -9.91
CA THR A 141 -2.28 -0.33 -10.25
C THR A 141 -0.85 0.12 -10.44
N VAL A 142 -0.62 1.26 -11.10
CA VAL A 142 0.71 1.86 -11.27
C VAL A 142 1.39 2.09 -9.93
N VAL A 143 0.64 2.44 -8.89
CA VAL A 143 1.19 2.60 -7.54
C VAL A 143 1.07 1.33 -6.71
N GLY A 144 -0.09 0.66 -6.73
CA GLY A 144 -0.36 -0.48 -5.86
C GLY A 144 0.50 -1.70 -6.15
N LEU A 145 0.72 -2.05 -7.42
CA LEU A 145 1.50 -3.25 -7.78
C LEU A 145 2.99 -3.13 -7.40
N PRO A 146 3.68 -1.99 -7.66
CA PRO A 146 5.04 -1.81 -7.16
C PRO A 146 5.14 -1.87 -5.63
N ILE A 147 4.16 -1.33 -4.90
CA ILE A 147 4.12 -1.42 -3.44
C ILE A 147 3.98 -2.88 -3.00
N ALA A 148 3.06 -3.64 -3.61
CA ALA A 148 2.87 -5.07 -3.32
C ALA A 148 4.15 -5.87 -3.59
N ALA A 149 4.79 -5.68 -4.75
CA ALA A 149 6.02 -6.36 -5.12
C ALA A 149 7.17 -6.02 -4.15
N SER A 150 7.30 -4.75 -3.78
CA SER A 150 8.28 -4.29 -2.79
C SER A 150 8.02 -4.91 -1.41
N GLY A 151 6.75 -5.02 -1.01
CA GLY A 151 6.35 -5.69 0.23
C GLY A 151 6.71 -7.17 0.24
N HIS A 152 6.43 -7.89 -0.86
CA HIS A 152 6.85 -9.29 -1.03
C HIS A 152 8.37 -9.45 -0.91
N ALA A 153 9.14 -8.59 -1.59
CA ALA A 153 10.59 -8.61 -1.54
C ALA A 153 11.10 -8.33 -0.12
N LEU A 154 10.58 -7.29 0.54
CA LEU A 154 10.97 -6.88 1.88
C LEU A 154 10.78 -8.02 2.91
N ILE A 155 9.60 -8.64 2.90
CA ILE A 155 9.24 -9.72 3.82
C ILE A 155 10.07 -10.99 3.53
N SER A 156 10.17 -11.41 2.27
CA SER A 156 10.89 -12.63 1.90
C SER A 156 12.39 -12.54 2.18
N ILE A 157 13.03 -11.41 1.82
CA ILE A 157 14.45 -11.18 2.08
C ILE A 157 14.72 -11.12 3.58
N THR A 158 13.88 -10.40 4.34
CA THR A 158 14.05 -10.31 5.80
C THR A 158 13.91 -11.69 6.45
N ALA A 159 12.90 -12.49 6.06
CA ALA A 159 12.73 -13.84 6.57
C ALA A 159 13.96 -14.72 6.31
N ARG A 160 14.47 -14.73 5.07
CA ARG A 160 15.67 -15.50 4.69
C ARG A 160 16.91 -15.08 5.47
N GLN A 161 17.12 -13.77 5.66
CA GLN A 161 18.25 -13.28 6.48
C GLN A 161 18.18 -13.77 7.92
N MET A 162 16.98 -13.85 8.49
CA MET A 162 16.77 -14.29 9.86
C MET A 162 16.98 -15.80 10.03
N ASP A 163 16.57 -16.59 9.04
CA ASP A 163 16.82 -18.04 9.02
C ASP A 163 18.31 -18.34 8.96
N ILE A 164 19.06 -17.64 8.09
CA ILE A 164 20.52 -17.80 7.98
C ILE A 164 21.19 -17.49 9.32
N ARG A 165 20.86 -16.36 9.95
CA ARG A 165 21.43 -15.98 11.26
C ARG A 165 21.14 -17.00 12.35
N THR A 166 19.93 -17.56 12.35
CA THR A 166 19.53 -18.58 13.34
C THR A 166 20.29 -19.89 13.11
N ASN A 167 20.53 -20.27 11.85
CA ASN A 167 21.27 -21.47 11.51
C ASN A 167 22.77 -21.34 11.82
N SER A 168 23.39 -20.19 11.56
CA SER A 168 24.80 -19.94 11.92
C SER A 168 25.04 -20.06 13.42
N ALA A 169 24.14 -19.51 14.25
CA ALA A 169 24.26 -19.59 15.71
C ALA A 169 24.17 -21.03 16.26
N ARG A 170 23.47 -21.93 15.55
CA ARG A 170 23.38 -23.36 15.93
C ARG A 170 24.59 -24.20 15.53
N LEU A 171 25.42 -23.72 14.61
CA LEU A 171 26.63 -24.41 14.19
C LEU A 171 27.84 -24.06 15.06
N GLU A 172 27.73 -23.01 15.88
CA GLU A 172 28.75 -22.56 16.83
C GLU A 172 28.54 -23.16 18.24
N GLU A 173 27.43 -23.88 18.48
CA GLU A 173 27.14 -24.68 19.69
C GLU A 173 27.48 -26.16 19.47
#